data_AF-X1IML3-F1
#
_entry.id   AF-X1IML3-F1
#
_cell.length_a   1.000
_cell.length_b   1.000
_cell.length_c   1.000
_cell.angle_alpha   90.00
_cell.angle_beta   90.00
_cell.angle_gamma   90.00
#
_symmetry.space_group_name_H-M   'P 1'
#
loop_
_entity.id
_entity.type
_entity.pdbx_description
1 polymer ?
#
loop_
_entity_poly.entity_id
_entity_poly.type
_entity_poly.pdbx_seq_one_letter_code
_entity_poly.pdbx_strand_id
1 'polypeptide(L)'
;MTIGKPDRFWTLITVLLIAIIVLGGIVAWSRYSQPQPIEISIPPSQELQGEIYIDGAVSNPGFYPLEVGDSIEALIQAAGGATGNADLTGLKIYVPEIGEEEQPQKIDLNRVEAWLLKALPGIGETLAQRIIDYRNQNGPFSIFMS
;
A
#
# COMPACT_ATOMS: atom_id res chain seq x y z
N MET A 1 51.74 55.06 -40.03
CA MET A 1 51.04 55.14 -38.73
C MET A 1 51.80 54.27 -37.75
N THR A 2 52.61 54.85 -36.87
CA THR A 2 53.49 54.10 -35.95
C THR A 2 52.66 53.57 -34.77
N ILE A 3 52.61 52.25 -34.61
CA ILE A 3 51.97 51.60 -33.45
C ILE A 3 52.84 51.89 -32.22
N GLY A 4 52.34 52.79 -31.35
CA GLY A 4 52.97 53.12 -30.08
C GLY A 4 52.96 51.92 -29.15
N LYS A 5 54.10 51.61 -28.56
CA LYS A 5 54.26 50.57 -27.54
C LYS A 5 53.35 50.91 -26.35
N PRO A 6 52.49 50.00 -25.87
CA PRO A 6 51.58 50.32 -24.77
C PRO A 6 52.38 50.71 -23.52
N ASP A 7 51.95 51.76 -22.84
CA ASP A 7 52.57 52.22 -21.61
C ASP A 7 52.58 51.09 -20.57
N ARG A 8 53.69 50.94 -19.84
CA ARG A 8 53.87 49.89 -18.82
C ARG A 8 52.74 49.86 -17.79
N PHE A 9 52.08 51.00 -17.57
CA PHE A 9 50.91 51.14 -16.71
C PHE A 9 49.69 50.35 -17.22
N TRP A 10 49.37 50.45 -18.52
CA TRP A 10 48.25 49.72 -19.13
C TRP A 10 48.47 48.22 -19.19
N THR A 11 49.73 47.78 -19.38
CA THR A 11 50.07 46.35 -19.29
C THR A 11 49.86 45.79 -17.88
N LEU A 12 50.10 46.58 -16.83
CA LEU A 12 49.83 46.15 -15.46
C LEU A 12 48.32 46.07 -15.15
N ILE A 13 47.53 47.04 -15.65
CA ILE A 13 46.06 47.04 -15.48
C ILE A 13 45.44 45.81 -16.16
N THR A 14 45.87 45.50 -17.39
CA THR A 14 45.33 44.35 -18.14
C THR A 14 45.67 43.03 -17.47
N VAL A 15 46.90 42.86 -16.96
CA VAL A 15 47.30 41.67 -16.19
C VAL A 15 46.49 41.53 -14.90
N LEU A 16 46.25 42.63 -14.17
CA LEU A 16 45.44 42.63 -12.96
C LEU A 16 43.99 42.21 -13.24
N LEU A 17 43.38 42.73 -14.31
CA LEU A 17 42.01 42.37 -14.69
C LEU A 17 41.89 40.88 -15.04
N ILE A 18 42.86 40.33 -15.79
CA ILE A 18 42.88 38.90 -16.12
C ILE A 18 43.00 38.07 -14.84
N ALA A 19 43.87 38.47 -13.91
CA ALA A 19 44.04 37.75 -12.63
C ALA A 19 42.74 37.72 -11.81
N ILE A 20 41.98 38.83 -11.77
CA ILE A 20 40.70 38.91 -11.07
C ILE A 20 39.66 37.99 -11.72
N ILE A 21 39.58 37.96 -13.05
CA ILE A 21 38.64 37.07 -13.77
C ILE A 21 38.99 35.60 -13.51
N VAL A 22 40.28 35.25 -13.51
CA VAL A 22 40.74 33.88 -13.23
C VAL A 22 40.43 33.49 -11.78
N LEU A 23 40.75 34.35 -10.80
CA LEU A 23 40.39 34.09 -9.40
C LEU A 23 38.88 33.96 -9.20
N GLY A 24 38.10 34.84 -9.83
CA GLY A 24 36.64 34.81 -9.78
C GLY A 24 36.09 33.52 -10.37
N GLY A 25 36.63 33.07 -11.51
CA GLY A 25 36.27 31.80 -12.14
C GLY A 25 36.58 30.59 -11.26
N ILE A 26 37.74 30.56 -10.61
CA ILE A 26 38.13 29.47 -9.70
C ILE A 26 37.19 29.42 -8.48
N VAL A 27 36.87 30.56 -7.88
CA VAL A 27 35.96 30.63 -6.74
C VAL A 27 34.54 30.23 -7.15
N ALA A 28 34.06 30.70 -8.29
CA ALA A 28 32.73 30.33 -8.81
C ALA A 28 32.65 28.82 -9.09
N TRP A 29 33.68 28.24 -9.70
CA TRP A 29 33.76 26.80 -9.95
C TRP A 29 33.77 25.99 -8.66
N SER A 30 34.54 26.45 -7.67
CA SER A 30 34.64 25.81 -6.34
C SER A 30 33.30 25.78 -5.59
N ARG A 31 32.51 26.85 -5.70
CA ARG A 31 31.17 26.93 -5.08
C ARG A 31 30.12 26.09 -5.81
N TYR A 32 30.24 25.95 -7.13
CA TYR A 32 29.28 25.21 -7.94
C TYR A 32 29.45 23.68 -7.84
N SER A 33 30.64 23.21 -7.47
CA SER A 33 30.99 21.79 -7.46
C SER A 33 30.71 21.07 -6.13
N GLN A 34 29.81 21.58 -5.29
CA GLN A 34 29.34 20.85 -4.11
C GLN A 34 28.16 19.97 -4.55
N PRO A 35 28.33 18.66 -4.81
CA PRO A 35 27.20 17.77 -5.02
C PRO A 35 26.38 17.76 -3.73
N GLN A 36 25.17 18.29 -3.77
CA GLN A 36 24.23 18.12 -2.68
C GLN A 36 23.96 16.61 -2.53
N PRO A 37 24.10 16.02 -1.34
CA PRO A 37 23.72 14.63 -1.12
C PRO A 37 22.27 14.45 -1.54
N ILE A 38 22.02 13.57 -2.50
CA ILE A 38 20.66 13.17 -2.85
C ILE A 38 20.18 12.33 -1.68
N GLU A 39 19.35 12.94 -0.82
CA GLU A 39 18.68 12.25 0.26
C GLU A 39 17.58 11.39 -0.38
N ILE A 40 17.88 10.10 -0.59
CA ILE A 40 16.91 9.13 -1.08
C ILE A 40 15.94 8.87 0.07
N SER A 41 14.87 9.65 0.15
CA SER A 41 13.70 9.29 0.94
C SER A 41 13.08 8.06 0.30
N ILE A 42 13.41 6.88 0.82
CA ILE A 42 12.68 5.66 0.53
C ILE A 42 11.28 5.91 1.12
N PRO A 43 10.21 6.05 0.30
CA PRO A 43 8.86 6.08 0.86
C PRO A 43 8.71 4.84 1.74
N PRO A 44 8.09 4.94 2.92
CA PRO A 44 7.89 3.78 3.78
C PRO A 44 7.32 2.67 2.91
N SER A 45 8.02 1.54 2.87
CA SER A 45 7.62 0.37 2.10
C SER A 45 6.15 0.14 2.41
N GLN A 46 5.28 0.35 1.40
CA GLN A 46 3.90 -0.05 1.50
C GLN A 46 3.97 -1.56 1.66
N GLU A 47 3.88 -2.04 2.90
CA GLU A 47 3.65 -3.44 3.17
C GLU A 47 2.48 -3.84 2.28
N LEU A 48 2.63 -4.93 1.54
CA LEU A 48 1.56 -5.49 0.72
C LEU A 48 0.41 -5.86 1.67
N GLN A 49 -0.42 -4.87 1.99
CA GLN A 49 -1.67 -5.01 2.72
C GLN A 49 -2.70 -5.37 1.66
N GLY A 50 -2.69 -6.65 1.30
CA GLY A 50 -3.70 -7.22 0.43
C GLY A 50 -4.83 -7.81 1.26
N GLU A 51 -5.96 -8.05 0.61
CA GLU A 51 -7.04 -8.89 1.14
C GLU A 51 -7.26 -10.02 0.15
N ILE A 52 -7.53 -11.22 0.68
CA ILE A 52 -7.87 -12.40 -0.12
C ILE A 52 -9.29 -12.84 0.21
N TYR A 53 -10.11 -13.03 -0.83
CA TYR A 53 -11.44 -13.58 -0.68
C TYR A 53 -11.39 -15.11 -0.67
N ILE A 54 -11.90 -15.71 0.40
CA ILE A 54 -11.99 -17.16 0.60
C ILE A 54 -13.46 -17.56 0.57
N ASP A 55 -13.87 -18.38 -0.40
CA ASP A 55 -15.24 -18.90 -0.53
C ASP A 55 -15.23 -20.43 -0.67
N GLY A 56 -16.42 -21.03 -0.71
CA GLY A 56 -16.62 -22.46 -0.91
C GLY A 56 -16.74 -23.21 0.43
N ALA A 57 -16.10 -24.37 0.50
CA ALA A 57 -16.28 -25.33 1.59
C ALA A 57 -15.45 -25.00 2.84
N VAL A 58 -15.45 -23.73 3.27
CA VAL A 58 -14.83 -23.25 4.52
C VAL A 58 -15.91 -22.83 5.53
N SER A 59 -15.59 -22.79 6.81
CA SER A 59 -16.58 -22.46 7.86
C SER A 59 -17.07 -21.01 7.79
N ASN A 60 -16.18 -20.07 7.49
CA ASN A 60 -16.47 -18.64 7.44
C ASN A 60 -15.94 -18.03 6.13
N PRO A 61 -16.72 -18.04 5.04
CA PRO A 61 -16.34 -17.34 3.82
C PRO A 61 -16.17 -15.84 4.03
N GLY A 62 -15.29 -15.20 3.24
CA GLY A 62 -15.12 -13.76 3.25
C GLY A 62 -13.70 -13.28 2.93
N PHE A 63 -13.49 -11.98 3.12
CA PHE A 63 -12.18 -11.34 2.96
C PHE A 63 -11.34 -11.51 4.22
N TYR A 64 -10.08 -11.87 4.04
CA TYR A 64 -9.09 -12.01 5.09
C TYR A 64 -7.84 -11.20 4.73
N PRO A 65 -7.16 -10.59 5.73
CA PRO A 65 -5.90 -9.91 5.49
C PRO A 65 -4.88 -10.91 4.94
N LEU A 66 -4.11 -10.47 3.95
CA LEU A 66 -3.04 -11.25 3.34
C LEU A 66 -1.72 -10.54 3.59
N GLU A 67 -0.88 -11.16 4.42
CA GLU A 67 0.45 -10.66 4.75
C GLU A 67 1.55 -11.38 3.97
N VAL A 68 2.71 -10.74 3.87
CA VAL A 68 3.87 -11.34 3.20
C VAL A 68 4.37 -12.54 4.01
N GLY A 69 4.25 -13.73 3.45
CA GLY A 69 4.66 -14.98 4.09
C GLY A 69 3.50 -15.85 4.57
N ASP A 70 2.25 -15.38 4.46
CA ASP A 70 1.09 -16.19 4.76
C ASP A 70 1.03 -17.44 3.89
N SER A 71 0.72 -18.57 4.54
CA SER A 71 0.45 -19.83 3.86
C SER A 71 -1.03 -19.97 3.56
N ILE A 72 -1.37 -20.64 2.45
CA ILE A 72 -2.76 -20.95 2.10
C ILE A 72 -3.46 -21.72 3.22
N GLU A 73 -2.74 -22.62 3.90
CA GLU A 73 -3.28 -23.36 5.04
C GLU A 73 -3.65 -22.42 6.21
N ALA A 74 -2.78 -21.47 6.54
CA ALA A 74 -3.06 -20.48 7.58
C ALA A 74 -4.29 -19.64 7.26
N LEU A 75 -4.44 -19.24 5.99
CA LEU A 75 -5.61 -18.50 5.50
C LEU A 75 -6.89 -19.33 5.57
N ILE A 76 -6.84 -20.61 5.19
CA ILE A 76 -7.98 -21.53 5.33
C ILE A 76 -8.34 -21.73 6.81
N GLN A 77 -7.36 -21.83 7.69
CA GLN A 77 -7.59 -21.92 9.14
C GLN A 77 -8.19 -20.64 9.70
N ALA A 78 -7.74 -19.46 9.25
CA ALA A 78 -8.35 -18.17 9.58
C ALA A 78 -9.82 -18.11 9.13
N ALA A 79 -10.15 -18.73 7.99
CA ALA A 79 -11.53 -18.94 7.54
C ALA A 79 -12.31 -20.01 8.34
N GLY A 80 -11.80 -20.47 9.47
CA GLY A 80 -12.41 -21.49 10.33
C GLY A 80 -12.26 -22.92 9.80
N GLY A 81 -11.27 -23.15 8.94
CA GLY A 81 -10.92 -24.45 8.41
C GLY A 81 -11.82 -24.94 7.29
N ALA A 82 -11.34 -25.97 6.60
CA ALA A 82 -12.10 -26.69 5.60
C ALA A 82 -13.22 -27.52 6.27
N THR A 83 -14.41 -27.48 5.69
CA THR A 83 -15.54 -28.33 6.10
C THR A 83 -15.34 -29.77 5.67
N GLY A 84 -16.11 -30.71 6.24
CA GLY A 84 -15.97 -32.15 5.94
C GLY A 84 -16.25 -32.56 4.48
N ASN A 85 -16.84 -31.67 3.68
CA ASN A 85 -17.12 -31.89 2.25
C ASN A 85 -16.14 -31.12 1.34
N ALA A 86 -15.11 -30.49 1.90
CA ALA A 86 -14.14 -29.73 1.13
C ALA A 86 -13.22 -30.67 0.33
N ASP A 87 -13.11 -30.42 -0.97
CA ASP A 87 -12.10 -31.04 -1.81
C ASP A 87 -10.82 -30.21 -1.77
N LEU A 88 -9.83 -30.67 -1.01
CA LEU A 88 -8.53 -30.00 -0.88
C LEU A 88 -7.56 -30.31 -2.02
N THR A 89 -7.95 -31.15 -2.98
CA THR A 89 -7.08 -31.53 -4.10
C THR A 89 -7.07 -30.50 -5.23
N GLY A 90 -8.10 -29.64 -5.30
CA GLY A 90 -8.23 -28.61 -6.33
C GLY A 90 -8.44 -27.23 -5.74
N LEU A 91 -7.45 -26.34 -5.91
CA LEU A 91 -7.59 -24.91 -5.59
C LEU A 91 -7.72 -24.10 -6.88
N LYS A 92 -8.69 -23.18 -6.93
CA LYS A 92 -8.85 -22.20 -8.00
C LYS A 92 -8.48 -20.82 -7.49
N ILE A 93 -7.48 -20.20 -8.12
CA ILE A 93 -7.13 -18.80 -7.88
C ILE A 93 -7.79 -17.96 -8.97
N TYR A 94 -8.45 -16.88 -8.56
CA TYR A 94 -9.10 -15.94 -9.45
C TYR A 94 -8.42 -14.58 -9.36
N VAL A 95 -8.17 -13.96 -10.51
CA VAL A 95 -7.67 -12.59 -10.61
C VAL A 95 -8.74 -11.78 -11.34
N PRO A 96 -9.44 -10.86 -10.66
CA PRO A 96 -10.53 -10.11 -11.27
C PRO A 96 -10.03 -9.11 -12.31
N GLU A 97 -10.90 -8.75 -13.25
CA GLU A 97 -10.66 -7.63 -14.16
C GLU A 97 -10.87 -6.28 -13.45
N ILE A 98 -10.23 -5.23 -13.95
CA ILE A 98 -10.39 -3.88 -13.39
C ILE A 98 -11.85 -3.44 -13.57
N GLY A 99 -12.53 -3.17 -12.45
CA GLY A 99 -13.94 -2.76 -12.45
C GLY A 99 -14.93 -3.92 -12.44
N GLU A 100 -14.46 -5.15 -12.26
CA GLU A 100 -15.34 -6.27 -11.92
C GLU A 100 -15.99 -6.03 -10.56
N GLU A 101 -17.30 -6.23 -10.47
CA GLU A 101 -18.03 -6.08 -9.21
C GLU A 101 -17.58 -7.18 -8.22
N GLU A 102 -17.12 -6.74 -7.05
CA GLU A 102 -16.76 -7.67 -5.98
C GLU A 102 -17.98 -8.46 -5.52
N GLN A 103 -17.79 -9.77 -5.34
CA GLN A 103 -18.87 -10.59 -4.81
C GLN A 103 -19.20 -10.18 -3.38
N PRO A 104 -20.49 -10.01 -3.03
CA PRO A 104 -20.88 -9.62 -1.68
C PRO A 104 -20.37 -10.66 -0.67
N GLN A 105 -19.76 -10.17 0.41
CA GLN A 105 -19.22 -11.01 1.47
C GLN A 105 -20.36 -11.85 2.09
N LYS A 106 -20.25 -13.18 1.97
CA LYS A 106 -21.20 -14.12 2.56
C LYS A 106 -20.80 -14.39 4.00
N ILE A 107 -21.67 -14.06 4.95
CA ILE A 107 -21.40 -14.23 6.38
C ILE A 107 -22.49 -15.07 7.01
N ASP A 108 -22.07 -16.07 7.80
CA ASP A 108 -23.00 -16.85 8.61
C ASP A 108 -23.42 -16.06 9.85
N LEU A 109 -24.60 -15.44 9.78
CA LEU A 109 -25.23 -14.69 10.87
C LEU A 109 -25.44 -15.53 12.14
N ASN A 110 -25.49 -16.85 12.02
CA ASN A 110 -25.71 -17.73 13.16
C ASN A 110 -24.46 -17.92 14.02
N ARG A 111 -23.26 -17.75 13.44
CA ARG A 111 -21.98 -18.05 14.11
C ARG A 111 -21.11 -16.82 14.33
N VAL A 112 -21.34 -15.76 13.55
CA VAL A 112 -20.54 -14.55 13.58
C VAL A 112 -20.54 -13.82 14.93
N GLU A 113 -19.39 -13.25 15.28
CA GLU A 113 -19.18 -12.43 16.47
C GLU A 113 -19.63 -10.97 16.27
N ALA A 114 -19.91 -10.27 17.38
CA ALA A 114 -20.45 -8.90 17.36
C ALA A 114 -19.56 -7.91 16.63
N TRP A 115 -18.24 -8.01 16.81
CA TRP A 115 -17.31 -7.08 16.17
C TRP A 115 -17.26 -7.29 14.65
N LEU A 116 -17.40 -8.53 14.17
CA LEU A 116 -17.37 -8.83 12.74
C LEU A 116 -18.66 -8.35 12.05
N LEU A 117 -19.80 -8.41 12.72
CA LEU A 117 -21.03 -7.78 12.22
C LEU A 117 -20.88 -6.26 12.04
N LYS A 118 -20.12 -5.59 12.91
CA LYS A 118 -19.90 -4.13 12.85
C LYS A 118 -18.93 -3.70 11.77
N ALA A 119 -18.10 -4.62 11.29
CA ALA A 119 -17.19 -4.36 10.18
C ALA A 119 -17.93 -4.37 8.82
N LEU A 120 -19.19 -4.82 8.78
CA LEU A 120 -19.91 -4.95 7.51
C LEU A 120 -20.43 -3.62 7.00
N PRO A 121 -20.27 -3.34 5.71
CA PRO A 121 -20.82 -2.12 5.11
C PRO A 121 -22.33 -2.07 5.32
N GLY A 122 -22.82 -1.01 5.96
CA GLY A 122 -24.23 -0.83 6.27
C GLY A 122 -24.72 -1.48 7.57
N ILE A 123 -23.87 -2.21 8.32
CA ILE A 123 -24.21 -2.78 9.63
C ILE A 123 -23.44 -2.04 10.74
N GLY A 124 -24.09 -1.06 11.37
CA GLY A 124 -23.54 -0.37 12.55
C GLY A 124 -23.79 -1.12 13.86
N GLU A 125 -23.23 -0.62 14.97
CA GLU A 125 -23.35 -1.18 16.33
C GLU A 125 -24.79 -1.57 16.69
N THR A 126 -25.76 -0.68 16.44
CA THR A 126 -27.18 -0.91 16.77
C THR A 126 -27.76 -2.12 16.04
N LEU A 127 -27.39 -2.30 14.77
CA LEU A 127 -27.92 -3.41 13.97
C LEU A 127 -27.21 -4.71 14.30
N ALA A 128 -25.89 -4.68 14.52
CA ALA A 128 -25.12 -5.82 15.01
C ALA A 128 -25.68 -6.35 16.33
N GLN A 129 -25.98 -5.45 17.30
CA GLN A 129 -26.57 -5.85 18.57
C GLN A 129 -27.97 -6.46 18.39
N ARG A 130 -28.80 -5.88 17.51
CA ARG A 130 -30.14 -6.41 17.21
C ARG A 130 -30.09 -7.83 16.62
N ILE A 131 -29.11 -8.12 15.76
CA ILE A 131 -28.90 -9.47 15.20
C ILE A 131 -28.57 -10.47 16.31
N ILE A 132 -27.69 -10.09 17.24
CA ILE A 132 -27.31 -10.93 18.39
C ILE A 132 -28.49 -11.17 19.32
N ASP A 133 -29.20 -10.10 19.69
CA ASP A 133 -30.36 -10.18 20.55
C ASP A 133 -31.44 -11.08 19.93
N TYR A 134 -31.65 -10.95 18.61
CA TYR A 134 -32.56 -11.83 17.88
C TYR A 134 -32.13 -13.30 17.98
N ARG A 135 -30.86 -13.63 17.71
CA ARG A 135 -30.32 -15.00 17.80
C ARG A 135 -30.52 -15.60 19.19
N ASN A 136 -30.29 -14.80 20.24
CA ASN A 136 -30.43 -15.24 21.62
C ASN A 136 -31.89 -15.49 22.02
N GLN A 137 -32.83 -14.70 21.50
CA GLN A 137 -34.25 -14.79 21.87
C GLN A 137 -35.04 -15.77 20.99
N ASN A 138 -34.70 -15.87 19.72
CA ASN A 138 -35.49 -16.60 18.71
C ASN A 138 -34.79 -17.87 18.21
N GLY A 139 -33.54 -18.10 18.61
CA GLY A 139 -32.71 -19.16 18.06
C GLY A 139 -32.06 -18.78 16.73
N PRO A 140 -31.43 -19.73 16.03
CA PRO A 140 -30.70 -19.46 14.79
C PRO A 140 -31.62 -18.99 13.66
N PHE A 141 -31.13 -18.07 12.84
CA PHE A 141 -31.72 -17.67 11.57
C PHE A 141 -31.87 -18.89 10.66
N SER A 142 -33.10 -19.17 10.28
CA SER A 142 -33.45 -20.24 9.34
C SER A 142 -33.48 -19.65 7.93
N ILE A 143 -32.72 -20.24 7.01
CA ILE A 143 -32.75 -19.84 5.60
C ILE A 143 -34.07 -20.37 5.03
N PHE A 144 -34.97 -19.48 4.62
CA PHE A 144 -36.10 -19.88 3.78
C PHE A 144 -35.53 -20.14 2.39
N MET A 145 -35.35 -21.41 2.03
CA MET A 145 -35.17 -21.78 0.62
C MET A 145 -36.53 -21.59 -0.07
N SER A 146 -36.63 -20.61 -0.98
CA SER A 146 -37.70 -20.51 -1.99
C SER A 146 -37.18 -20.92 -3.36
#